data_AF-Q19RW2-F1
#
_entry.id   AF-Q19RW2-F1
#
_cell.length_a   1.000
_cell.length_b   1.000
_cell.length_c   1.000
_cell.angle_alpha   90.00
_cell.angle_beta   90.00
_cell.angle_gamma   90.00
#
_symmetry.space_group_name_H-M   'P 1'
#
loop_
_entity.id
_entity.type
_entity.pdbx_description
1 polymer ?
#
loop_
_entity_poly.entity_id
_entity_poly.type
_entity_poly.pdbx_seq_one_letter_code
_entity_poly.pdbx_strand_id
1 'polypeptide(L)'
;LYPALLVEKPRPDAIFGETMVELGAPFSLKGLMGNPICSPQYWKPSTFGGEVGFKIINTATIQSLICNNVKGCPFVSFQCARSAAYQDSHHQRK
;
A
#
# COMPACT_ATOMS: atom_id res chain seq x y z
N LEU A 1 -19.80 -9.64 15.18
CA LEU A 1 -18.85 -8.68 14.57
C LEU A 1 -18.40 -9.12 13.18
N TYR A 2 -17.64 -10.21 13.05
CA TYR A 2 -17.03 -10.61 11.77
C TYR A 2 -18.00 -10.68 10.57
N PRO A 3 -19.18 -11.35 10.64
CA PRO A 3 -20.12 -11.34 9.51
C PRO A 3 -20.64 -9.94 9.19
N ALA A 4 -20.91 -9.12 10.21
CA ALA A 4 -21.42 -7.75 10.05
C ALA A 4 -20.44 -6.88 9.26
N LEU A 5 -19.13 -7.02 9.49
CA LEU A 5 -18.10 -6.29 8.73
C LEU A 5 -18.08 -6.65 7.24
N LEU A 6 -18.49 -7.87 6.88
CA LEU A 6 -18.48 -8.36 5.50
C LEU A 6 -19.79 -8.07 4.75
N VAL A 7 -20.90 -7.90 5.47
CA VAL A 7 -22.22 -7.62 4.89
C VAL A 7 -22.67 -6.17 5.05
N GLU A 8 -21.89 -5.35 5.76
CA GLU A 8 -22.10 -3.90 5.84
C GLU A 8 -22.06 -3.27 4.44
N LYS A 9 -22.96 -2.31 4.18
CA LYS A 9 -23.00 -1.59 2.92
C LYS A 9 -21.66 -0.85 2.68
N PRO A 10 -20.95 -1.09 1.56
CA PRO A 10 -19.73 -0.35 1.23
C PRO A 10 -19.97 1.16 1.05
N ARG A 11 -18.93 1.97 1.29
CA ARG A 11 -18.93 3.39 0.89
C ARG A 11 -18.97 3.49 -0.66
N PRO A 12 -19.45 4.61 -1.25
CA PRO A 12 -19.49 4.76 -2.71
C PRO A 12 -18.13 4.48 -3.36
N ASP A 13 -18.11 3.60 -4.36
CA ASP A 13 -16.91 3.16 -5.09
C ASP A 13 -15.76 2.62 -4.22
N ALA A 14 -16.06 2.15 -3.01
CA ALA A 14 -15.08 1.60 -2.07
C ALA A 14 -15.24 0.08 -1.89
N ILE A 15 -14.17 -0.57 -1.43
CA ILE A 15 -14.14 -2.02 -1.18
C ILE A 15 -14.87 -2.43 0.11
N PHE A 16 -14.95 -1.54 1.12
CA PHE A 16 -15.52 -1.84 2.43
C PHE A 16 -16.47 -0.75 2.95
N GLY A 17 -17.28 -1.11 3.95
CA GLY A 17 -18.12 -0.21 4.72
C GLY A 17 -17.35 0.65 5.72
N GLU A 18 -18.08 1.49 6.46
CA GLU A 18 -17.51 2.41 7.44
C GLU A 18 -16.88 1.69 8.63
N THR A 19 -17.56 0.68 9.17
CA THR A 19 -17.09 -0.02 10.38
C THR A 19 -15.72 -0.68 10.16
N MET A 20 -15.46 -1.22 8.96
CA MET A 20 -14.16 -1.80 8.62
C MET A 20 -13.02 -0.76 8.67
N VAL A 21 -13.28 0.46 8.18
CA VAL A 21 -12.27 1.52 8.13
C VAL A 21 -12.02 2.11 9.52
N GLU A 22 -13.08 2.47 10.24
CA GLU A 22 -12.96 3.16 11.53
C GLU A 22 -12.42 2.24 12.65
N LEU A 23 -12.71 0.93 12.59
CA LEU A 23 -12.09 -0.04 13.49
C LEU A 23 -10.70 -0.47 13.00
N GLY A 24 -10.54 -0.73 11.70
CA GLY A 24 -9.31 -1.29 11.14
C GLY A 24 -8.14 -0.30 11.13
N ALA A 25 -8.40 0.98 10.83
CA ALA A 25 -7.36 1.98 10.67
C ALA A 25 -6.56 2.24 11.97
N PRO A 26 -7.17 2.42 13.16
CA PRO A 26 -6.42 2.56 14.40
C PRO A 26 -5.53 1.35 14.72
N PHE A 27 -6.03 0.12 14.52
CA PHE A 27 -5.24 -1.09 14.76
C PHE A 27 -4.07 -1.22 13.77
N SER A 28 -4.32 -0.97 12.49
CA SER A 28 -3.29 -1.00 11.44
C SER A 28 -2.21 0.04 11.73
N LEU A 29 -2.60 1.29 11.98
CA LEU A 29 -1.65 2.37 12.25
C LEU A 29 -0.86 2.13 13.54
N LYS A 30 -1.52 1.64 14.59
CA LYS A 30 -0.84 1.29 15.85
C LYS A 30 0.16 0.15 15.65
N GLY A 31 -0.18 -0.85 14.84
CA GLY A 31 0.73 -1.96 14.51
C GLY A 31 1.95 -1.49 13.73
N LEU A 32 1.76 -0.59 12.76
CA LEU A 32 2.84 -0.03 11.95
C LEU A 32 3.74 0.93 12.75
N MET A 33 3.15 1.98 13.31
CA MET A 33 3.90 3.05 14.02
C MET A 33 4.34 2.64 15.42
N GLY A 34 3.73 1.60 15.99
CA GLY A 34 4.16 0.99 17.25
C GLY A 34 5.43 0.17 17.13
N ASN A 35 5.98 0.00 15.91
CA ASN A 35 7.24 -0.68 15.71
C ASN A 35 8.40 0.10 16.37
N PRO A 36 9.29 -0.56 17.13
CA PRO A 36 10.44 0.09 17.76
C PRO A 36 11.32 0.89 16.79
N ILE A 37 11.40 0.50 15.51
CA ILE A 37 12.17 1.26 14.52
C ILE A 37 11.67 2.70 14.37
N CYS A 38 10.38 2.96 14.58
CA CYS A 38 9.78 4.30 14.50
C CYS A 38 10.03 5.14 15.77
N SER A 39 10.67 4.58 16.81
CA SER A 39 11.01 5.34 18.01
C SER A 39 12.15 6.34 17.75
N PRO A 40 12.19 7.48 18.47
CA PRO A 40 13.26 8.48 18.31
C PRO A 40 14.67 7.91 18.51
N GLN A 41 14.80 6.86 19.33
CA GLN A 41 16.08 6.23 19.63
C GLN A 41 16.60 5.37 18.47
N TYR A 42 15.70 4.79 17.66
CA TYR A 42 16.02 3.88 16.57
C TYR A 42 15.90 4.51 15.19
N TRP A 43 15.06 5.54 15.00
CA TRP A 43 14.87 6.18 13.70
C TRP A 43 15.99 7.16 13.38
N LYS A 44 17.19 6.61 13.13
CA LYS A 44 18.41 7.35 12.83
C LYS A 44 19.29 6.57 11.85
N PRO A 45 20.14 7.23 11.06
CA PRO A 45 20.97 6.57 10.05
C PRO A 45 21.84 5.43 10.60
N SER A 46 22.38 5.59 11.81
CA SER A 46 23.26 4.58 12.42
C SER A 46 22.57 3.23 12.68
N THR A 47 21.25 3.20 12.88
CA THR A 47 20.47 1.95 13.01
C THR A 47 20.46 1.15 11.72
N PHE A 48 20.53 1.83 10.57
CA PHE A 48 20.41 1.23 9.24
C PHE A 48 21.77 1.12 8.52
N GLY A 49 22.89 1.24 9.24
CA GLY A 49 24.23 1.17 8.66
C GLY A 49 24.67 2.45 7.92
N GLY A 50 24.12 3.61 8.30
CA GLY A 50 24.45 4.91 7.75
C GLY A 50 23.45 5.43 6.73
N GLU A 51 23.82 6.50 6.02
CA GLU A 51 22.93 7.22 5.10
C GLU A 51 22.42 6.36 3.95
N VAL A 52 23.24 5.41 3.47
CA VAL A 52 22.85 4.54 2.35
C VAL A 52 21.67 3.65 2.75
N GLY A 53 21.76 2.98 3.91
CA GLY A 53 20.67 2.12 4.38
C GLY A 53 19.42 2.91 4.77
N PHE A 54 19.60 4.08 5.39
CA PHE A 54 18.47 4.94 5.72
C PHE A 54 17.77 5.49 4.47
N LYS A 55 18.52 5.78 3.41
CA LYS A 55 17.94 6.16 2.10
C LYS A 55 17.11 5.03 1.51
N ILE A 56 17.57 3.77 1.57
CA ILE A 56 16.81 2.61 1.07
C ILE A 56 15.42 2.55 1.72
N ILE A 57 15.34 2.69 3.05
CA ILE A 57 14.06 2.68 3.78
C ILE A 57 13.16 3.85 3.33
N ASN A 58 13.71 5.06 3.26
CA ASN A 58 12.94 6.27 2.93
C ASN A 58 12.55 6.38 1.45
N THR A 59 13.16 5.60 0.55
CA THR A 59 12.84 5.60 -0.89
C THR A 59 12.24 4.27 -1.37
N ALA A 60 11.89 3.36 -0.45
CA ALA A 60 11.35 2.05 -0.80
C ALA A 60 9.98 2.19 -1.48
N THR A 61 9.79 1.46 -2.58
CA THR A 61 8.51 1.34 -3.30
C THR A 61 8.27 -0.12 -3.70
N ILE A 62 7.03 -0.51 -3.98
CA ILE A 62 6.73 -1.87 -4.46
C ILE A 62 7.42 -2.16 -5.81
N GLN A 63 7.48 -1.17 -6.70
CA GLN A 63 8.17 -1.29 -7.99
C GLN A 63 9.67 -1.51 -7.80
N SER A 64 10.34 -0.71 -6.96
CA SER A 64 11.78 -0.85 -6.72
C SER A 64 12.12 -2.16 -6.02
N LEU A 65 11.27 -2.63 -5.10
CA LEU A 65 11.45 -3.93 -4.46
C LEU A 65 11.47 -5.06 -5.49
N ILE A 66 10.51 -5.09 -6.42
CA ILE A 66 10.43 -6.13 -7.43
C ILE A 66 11.56 -5.98 -8.47
N CYS A 67 11.79 -4.79 -9.00
CA CYS A 67 12.80 -4.59 -10.05
C CYS A 67 14.22 -4.93 -9.61
N ASN A 68 14.56 -4.71 -8.33
CA ASN A 68 15.87 -5.03 -7.82
C ASN A 68 16.06 -6.53 -7.53
N ASN A 69 14.98 -7.31 -7.45
CA ASN A 69 15.02 -8.72 -7.02
C ASN A 69 14.43 -9.72 -8.02
N VAL A 70 13.81 -9.25 -9.11
CA VAL A 70 13.17 -10.08 -10.15
C VAL A 70 13.70 -9.70 -11.51
N LYS A 71 14.12 -10.69 -12.29
CA LYS A 71 14.63 -10.49 -13.66
C LYS A 71 13.57 -9.85 -14.55
N GLY A 72 13.98 -8.87 -15.35
CA GLY A 72 13.13 -8.21 -16.33
C GLY A 72 12.31 -7.02 -15.81
N CYS A 73 12.30 -6.75 -14.49
CA CYS A 73 11.64 -5.58 -13.88
C CYS A 73 10.23 -5.32 -14.46
N PRO A 74 9.26 -6.24 -14.23
CA PRO A 74 7.91 -6.06 -14.75
C PRO A 74 7.23 -4.83 -14.13
N PHE A 75 6.19 -4.34 -14.78
CA PHE A 75 5.30 -3.35 -14.18
C PHE A 75 4.53 -3.96 -13.00
N VAL A 76 4.50 -3.26 -11.87
CA VAL A 76 3.85 -3.71 -10.63
C VAL A 76 3.01 -2.58 -10.05
N SER A 77 1.77 -2.91 -9.67
CA SER A 77 0.86 -1.97 -9.02
C SER A 77 -0.13 -2.73 -8.14
N PHE A 78 -0.62 -2.07 -7.08
CA PHE A 78 -1.76 -2.55 -6.29
C PHE A 78 -3.11 -2.27 -6.95
N GLN A 79 -3.10 -1.54 -8.07
CA GLN A 79 -4.26 -1.30 -8.91
C GLN A 79 -4.08 -2.02 -10.25
N CYS A 80 -5.17 -2.53 -10.80
CA CYS A 80 -5.15 -3.11 -12.13
C CYS A 80 -4.72 -2.05 -13.15
N ALA A 81 -3.79 -2.40 -14.05
CA ALA A 81 -3.50 -1.56 -15.18
C ALA A 81 -4.80 -1.39 -15.97
N ARG A 82 -5.22 -0.13 -16.18
CA ARG A 82 -6.35 0.16 -17.07
C ARG A 82 -5.98 -0.48 -18.41
N SER A 83 -6.70 -1.54 -18.79
CA SER A 83 -6.39 -2.27 -20.01
C SER A 83 -6.50 -1.29 -21.17
N ALA A 84 -5.52 -1.34 -22.09
CA ALA A 84 -5.63 -0.64 -23.38
C ALA A 84 -6.94 -1.01 -24.11
N ALA A 85 -7.53 -2.17 -23.80
CA ALA A 85 -8.84 -2.62 -24.27
C ALA A 85 -10.06 -1.85 -23.71
N TYR A 86 -9.93 -1.07 -22.63
CA TYR A 86 -11.03 -0.26 -22.08
C TYR A 86 -11.12 1.15 -22.69
N GLN A 87 -10.08 1.62 -23.41
CA GLN A 87 -10.13 2.93 -24.08
C GLN A 87 -10.85 2.89 -25.43
N ASP A 88 -10.83 1.77 -26.16
CA ASP A 88 -11.55 1.65 -27.43
C ASP A 88 -13.08 1.52 -27.26
N SER A 89 -13.55 0.89 -26.19
CA SER A 89 -14.99 0.66 -25.96
C SER A 89 -15.77 1.87 -25.43
N HIS A 90 -15.07 2.95 -25.05
CA HIS A 90 -15.68 4.22 -24.65
C HIS A 90 -15.53 5.34 -25.69
N HIS A 91 -14.62 5.21 -26.67
CA HIS A 91 -14.56 6.13 -27.81
C HIS A 91 -15.54 5.75 -28.93
N GLN A 92 -15.97 4.49 -29.01
CA GLN A 92 -16.97 4.02 -29.98
C GLN A 92 -18.44 4.14 -29.49
N ARG A 93 -18.67 4.72 -28.31
CA ARG A 93 -20.02 5.07 -27.81
C ARG A 93 -20.24 6.58 -27.78
N LYS A 94 -19.99 7.23 -28.92
CA LYS A 94 -20.55 8.52 -29.30
C LYS A 94 -21.08 8.44 -30.73
#